data_AF-A0AA36IME0-F1
#
_entry.id   AF-A0AA36IME0-F1
#
_cell.length_a   1.000
_cell.length_b   1.000
_cell.length_c   1.000
_cell.angle_alpha   90.00
_cell.angle_beta   90.00
_cell.angle_gamma   90.00
#
_symmetry.space_group_name_H-M   'P 1'
#
loop_
_entity.id
_entity.type
_entity.pdbx_description
1 polymer ?
#
loop_
_entity_poly.entity_id
_entity_poly.type
_entity_poly.pdbx_seq_one_letter_code
_entity_poly.pdbx_strand_id
1 'polypeptide(L)'
;MSVLVQPGMRQPMALELRSGRPVSHRCSNAELGSPQAPEAEYWLQGVRNATQQALGHRLKLDALRLRLSAAGCANLDVVDLPEKCSVLADVPLKIEEMRMRHLGSSSNLLVCLERGPPLELCRRFDPQLRRTVLVGAASSNVSLGGDDSVPASILCGTDAALCLEERFAELCKERASQWLTSRWPQRWESALEMLSKARSAGFSFGRALQEVIQGTPGCNAGALTLEEELLDFASSAAKGHGGAGDFLLGQDVASAAAEAFECFGGVEGYSAYLRNEVQIPGADVALNGGAAWRRLLAEIEVAMRLARPPEESIKNISLAAICAGGTGVHGHQRWEDVASKLMLTIAFEPLMRRLRYVAARVIWLLRHQKLAVAQWMSFLAEGPGARIYSPLFTQHLAVMRSSPVVRDLVFSAYDDAVSAVGEQLMKNLTGTLTAACVNPEIMLRPRTEPELDLSSLIKKPEAQELTAPEPAEPAAKRGALSRSEAKGRVLVEMRRRSGPSGGLPPKLQDRVFDPKDVKSAAPLVALKLQRAFNVLAGILATQAYAFADASLATLCRRQVDEAMNGIDFNAEQRRVLEDRHTELQEVASQVEGRLAAVQRCLTALRAAR
;
A
#
# COMPACT_ATOMS: atom_id res chain seq x y z
N MET A 1 18.06 -31.36 49.00
CA MET A 1 17.23 -31.04 47.82
C MET A 1 16.33 -32.23 47.46
N SER A 2 15.48 -32.66 48.38
CA SER A 2 14.49 -33.70 48.11
C SER A 2 13.24 -33.09 47.46
N VAL A 3 13.05 -33.38 46.18
CA VAL A 3 11.76 -33.35 45.45
C VAL A 3 11.13 -31.95 45.31
N LEU A 4 11.69 -31.10 44.44
CA LEU A 4 10.96 -29.97 43.84
C LEU A 4 9.94 -30.43 42.78
N VAL A 5 10.11 -31.66 42.27
CA VAL A 5 9.30 -32.22 41.17
C VAL A 5 8.86 -33.63 41.56
N GLN A 6 7.54 -33.85 41.63
CA GLN A 6 7.01 -35.18 41.91
C GLN A 6 7.28 -36.12 40.73
N PRO A 7 7.61 -37.41 40.99
CA PRO A 7 7.65 -38.43 39.94
C PRO A 7 6.31 -38.47 39.19
N GLY A 8 6.34 -38.32 37.87
CA GLY A 8 5.14 -38.38 37.02
C GLY A 8 4.68 -37.06 36.39
N MET A 9 5.46 -35.97 36.51
CA MET A 9 5.17 -34.74 35.74
C MET A 9 5.22 -34.99 34.23
N ARG A 10 4.20 -34.49 33.50
CA ARG A 10 4.05 -34.66 32.04
C ARG A 10 4.15 -33.33 31.25
N GLN A 11 4.75 -32.31 31.85
CA GLN A 11 5.02 -31.01 31.23
C GLN A 11 6.37 -30.47 31.75
N PRO A 12 7.13 -29.69 30.95
CA PRO A 12 8.36 -29.06 31.42
C PRO A 12 8.07 -28.06 32.55
N MET A 13 9.02 -27.86 33.46
CA MET A 13 8.93 -26.84 34.49
C MET A 13 10.04 -25.81 34.26
N ALA A 14 9.69 -24.54 34.13
CA ALA A 14 10.64 -23.45 33.96
C ALA A 14 10.62 -22.55 35.20
N LEU A 15 11.72 -22.55 35.94
CA LEU A 15 11.92 -21.73 37.12
C LEU A 15 12.75 -20.49 36.77
N GLU A 16 12.14 -19.32 36.81
CA GLU A 16 12.79 -18.02 36.66
C GLU A 16 13.23 -17.51 38.03
N LEU A 17 14.52 -17.63 38.35
CA LEU A 17 15.14 -16.94 39.48
C LEU A 17 15.43 -15.50 39.06
N ARG A 18 14.99 -14.54 39.87
CA ARG A 18 15.23 -13.12 39.67
C ARG A 18 15.79 -12.50 40.95
N SER A 19 16.77 -11.63 40.79
CA SER A 19 17.30 -10.84 41.89
C SER A 19 16.26 -9.80 42.30
N GLY A 20 15.78 -9.87 43.55
CA GLY A 20 14.94 -8.82 44.13
C GLY A 20 15.73 -7.51 44.26
N ARG A 21 15.06 -6.35 44.14
CA ARG A 21 15.70 -5.06 44.45
C ARG A 21 16.25 -5.10 45.89
N PRO A 22 17.48 -4.62 46.15
CA PRO A 22 17.95 -4.45 47.51
C PRO A 22 16.99 -3.49 48.23
N VAL A 23 16.36 -3.97 49.30
CA VAL A 23 15.55 -3.13 50.18
C VAL A 23 16.48 -2.06 50.74
N SER A 24 16.19 -0.80 50.45
CA SER A 24 17.01 0.33 50.88
C SER A 24 17.16 0.34 52.40
N HIS A 25 18.42 0.42 52.85
CA HIS A 25 18.89 0.81 54.17
C HIS A 25 17.81 1.14 55.22
N ARG A 26 17.48 0.18 56.10
CA ARG A 26 17.17 0.35 57.54
C ARG A 26 16.63 -0.95 58.16
N CYS A 27 17.38 -2.04 58.11
CA CYS A 27 17.25 -3.12 59.11
C CYS A 27 18.64 -3.67 59.38
N SER A 28 19.08 -3.48 60.61
CA SER A 28 20.33 -3.98 61.18
C SER A 28 20.39 -5.51 61.13
N ASN A 29 21.53 -6.05 60.70
CA ASN A 29 22.13 -7.34 61.07
C ASN A 29 21.16 -8.44 61.57
N ALA A 30 20.14 -8.78 60.80
CA ALA A 30 19.45 -10.05 60.94
C ALA A 30 20.06 -11.01 59.92
N GLU A 31 20.62 -12.09 60.43
CA GLU A 31 21.34 -13.14 59.75
C GLU A 31 20.73 -13.51 58.38
N LEU A 32 21.41 -13.12 57.30
CA LEU A 32 21.24 -13.76 55.99
C LEU A 32 21.77 -15.19 56.11
N GLY A 33 20.91 -16.14 56.48
CA GLY A 33 21.36 -17.53 56.54
C GLY A 33 20.54 -18.45 57.43
N SER A 34 19.24 -18.54 57.19
CA SER A 34 18.52 -19.75 57.61
C SER A 34 17.52 -20.15 56.52
N PRO A 35 17.66 -21.35 55.91
CA PRO A 35 16.65 -21.91 55.01
C PRO A 35 15.32 -22.28 55.72
N GLN A 36 15.16 -21.93 57.01
CA GLN A 36 13.96 -22.17 57.82
C GLN A 36 13.11 -20.91 58.03
N ALA A 37 13.15 -19.94 57.11
CA ALA A 37 12.22 -18.81 57.17
C ALA A 37 10.78 -19.30 56.85
N PRO A 38 9.77 -19.01 57.67
CA PRO A 38 8.40 -19.50 57.49
C PRO A 38 7.76 -19.05 56.15
N GLU A 39 8.27 -17.98 55.54
CA GLU A 39 7.88 -17.52 54.20
C GLU A 39 8.31 -18.48 53.09
N ALA A 40 9.48 -19.11 53.21
CA ALA A 40 9.98 -20.09 52.24
C ALA A 40 9.14 -21.38 52.29
N GLU A 41 8.73 -21.81 53.48
CA GLU A 41 7.84 -22.97 53.65
C GLU A 41 6.42 -22.68 53.13
N TYR A 42 5.86 -21.50 53.41
CA TYR A 42 4.56 -21.09 52.86
C TYR A 42 4.58 -21.02 51.33
N TRP A 43 5.67 -20.51 50.74
CA TRP A 43 5.85 -20.48 49.29
C TRP A 43 6.00 -21.89 48.71
N LEU A 44 6.82 -22.75 49.32
CA LEU A 44 6.98 -24.16 48.91
C LEU A 44 5.66 -24.92 48.98
N GLN A 45 4.83 -24.65 49.99
CA GLN A 45 3.49 -25.22 50.11
C GLN A 45 2.54 -24.69 49.01
N GLY A 46 2.62 -23.39 48.68
CA GLY A 46 1.88 -22.80 47.55
C GLY A 46 2.28 -23.40 46.20
N VAL A 47 3.58 -23.62 45.97
CA VAL A 47 4.09 -24.29 44.77
C VAL A 47 3.69 -25.76 44.74
N ARG A 48 3.73 -26.47 45.86
CA ARG A 48 3.22 -27.86 45.95
C ARG A 48 1.74 -27.93 45.56
N ASN A 49 0.91 -27.01 46.06
CA ASN A 49 -0.52 -26.97 45.74
C ASN A 49 -0.76 -26.63 44.26
N ALA A 50 -0.03 -25.65 43.70
CA ALA A 50 -0.13 -25.29 42.28
C ALA A 50 0.36 -26.42 41.37
N THR A 51 1.42 -27.13 41.76
CA THR A 51 1.96 -28.29 41.03
C THR A 51 0.97 -29.45 41.10
N GLN A 52 0.33 -29.70 42.25
CA GLN A 52 -0.72 -30.72 42.41
C GLN A 52 -1.98 -30.43 41.56
N GLN A 53 -2.38 -29.16 41.41
CA GLN A 53 -3.48 -28.77 40.53
C GLN A 53 -3.10 -28.81 39.04
N ALA A 54 -1.82 -28.60 38.70
CA ALA A 54 -1.32 -28.61 37.34
C ALA A 54 -1.01 -30.03 36.79
N LEU A 55 -0.98 -31.05 37.65
CA LEU A 55 -0.82 -32.47 37.31
C LEU A 55 -2.08 -33.05 36.62
N GLY A 56 -2.42 -32.53 35.44
CA GLY A 56 -3.36 -33.20 34.54
C GLY A 56 -2.74 -34.41 33.85
N HIS A 57 -3.55 -35.42 33.49
CA HIS A 57 -3.07 -36.67 32.85
C HIS A 57 -2.49 -36.49 31.43
N ARG A 58 -2.54 -35.30 30.83
CA ARG A 58 -2.13 -35.04 29.44
C ARG A 58 -0.75 -34.39 29.33
N LEU A 59 0.06 -34.87 28.39
CA LEU A 59 1.37 -34.30 28.06
C LEU A 59 1.22 -32.93 27.39
N LYS A 60 1.85 -31.88 27.94
CA LYS A 60 1.82 -30.50 27.40
C LYS A 60 3.23 -30.06 26.97
N LEU A 61 3.30 -29.35 25.85
CA LEU A 61 4.55 -28.80 25.29
C LEU A 61 4.98 -27.51 25.98
N ASP A 62 4.04 -26.75 26.54
CA ASP A 62 4.31 -25.48 27.20
C ASP A 62 4.80 -25.71 28.63
N ALA A 63 5.89 -25.03 28.98
CA ALA A 63 6.48 -25.13 30.30
C ALA A 63 5.61 -24.44 31.36
N LEU A 64 5.41 -25.10 32.49
CA LEU A 64 4.86 -24.46 33.69
C LEU A 64 5.91 -23.47 34.22
N ARG A 65 5.64 -22.17 34.10
CA ARG A 65 6.56 -21.12 34.54
C ARG A 65 6.32 -20.73 35.99
N LEU A 66 7.36 -20.81 36.79
CA LEU A 66 7.41 -20.36 38.17
C LEU A 66 8.43 -19.24 38.27
N ARG A 67 8.08 -18.12 38.91
CA ARG A 67 9.02 -17.02 39.15
C ARG A 67 9.32 -16.91 40.64
N LEU A 68 10.60 -16.94 40.96
CA LEU A 68 11.15 -16.73 42.29
C LEU A 68 11.93 -15.43 42.31
N SER A 69 11.51 -14.50 43.16
CA SER A 69 12.22 -13.25 43.38
C SER A 69 12.73 -13.22 44.81
N ALA A 70 14.04 -13.27 45.00
CA ALA A 70 14.67 -13.17 46.32
C ALA A 70 15.91 -12.27 46.26
N ALA A 71 16.17 -11.55 47.34
CA ALA A 71 17.36 -10.72 47.46
C ALA A 71 18.60 -11.62 47.53
N GLY A 72 19.62 -11.31 46.72
CA GLY A 72 20.86 -12.10 46.64
C GLY A 72 20.83 -13.27 45.65
N CYS A 73 19.73 -13.53 44.95
CA CYS A 73 19.71 -14.52 43.87
C CYS A 73 20.25 -13.95 42.56
N ALA A 74 20.95 -14.78 41.78
CA ALA A 74 21.30 -14.47 40.39
C ALA A 74 20.06 -14.60 39.48
N ASN A 75 20.01 -13.81 38.41
CA ASN A 75 18.99 -13.97 37.38
C ASN A 75 19.29 -15.24 36.57
N LEU A 76 18.57 -16.31 36.83
CA LEU A 76 18.81 -17.62 36.21
C LEU A 76 17.48 -18.26 35.81
N ASP A 77 17.42 -18.83 34.61
CA ASP A 77 16.27 -19.62 34.17
C ASP A 77 16.68 -21.10 34.18
N VAL A 78 16.05 -21.90 35.04
CA VAL A 78 16.29 -23.34 35.16
C VAL A 78 15.09 -24.07 34.59
N VAL A 79 15.31 -24.98 33.63
CA VAL A 79 14.23 -25.78 33.03
C VAL A 79 14.45 -27.24 33.38
N ASP A 80 13.48 -27.84 34.06
CA ASP A 80 13.43 -29.27 34.31
C ASP A 80 12.54 -29.98 33.29
N LEU A 81 12.98 -31.14 32.82
CA LEU A 81 12.34 -31.90 31.74
C LEU A 81 11.82 -33.24 32.27
N PRO A 82 10.63 -33.68 31.84
CA PRO A 82 10.06 -34.93 32.31
C PRO A 82 10.87 -36.16 31.84
N GLU A 83 11.23 -37.05 32.78
CA GLU A 83 12.16 -38.15 32.54
C GLU A 83 11.55 -39.38 31.83
N LYS A 84 10.33 -39.85 32.20
CA LYS A 84 9.68 -41.04 31.59
C LYS A 84 8.14 -41.04 31.65
N CYS A 85 7.49 -41.38 30.53
CA CYS A 85 6.15 -41.99 30.51
C CYS A 85 6.31 -43.50 30.61
N SER A 86 6.00 -44.12 31.75
CA SER A 86 6.30 -45.54 32.03
C SER A 86 5.36 -46.57 31.38
N VAL A 87 4.59 -46.23 30.35
CA VAL A 87 3.68 -47.20 29.71
C VAL A 87 3.64 -46.94 28.21
N LEU A 88 4.09 -47.93 27.42
CA LEU A 88 4.17 -48.03 25.95
C LEU A 88 5.52 -47.64 25.32
N ALA A 89 5.98 -48.52 24.43
CA ALA A 89 7.33 -48.60 23.86
C ALA A 89 7.67 -47.53 22.81
N ASP A 90 6.81 -46.53 22.61
CA ASP A 90 7.07 -45.39 21.72
C ASP A 90 7.22 -44.12 22.55
N VAL A 91 8.38 -43.46 22.45
CA VAL A 91 8.54 -42.08 22.93
C VAL A 91 7.56 -41.23 22.13
N PRO A 92 6.52 -40.63 22.74
CA PRO A 92 5.58 -39.80 22.00
C PRO A 92 6.33 -38.68 21.30
N LEU A 93 6.06 -38.43 20.00
CA LEU A 93 6.70 -37.38 19.19
C LEU A 93 6.82 -36.03 19.93
N LYS A 94 5.84 -35.72 20.78
CA LYS A 94 5.83 -34.51 21.63
C LYS A 94 6.97 -34.45 22.66
N ILE A 95 7.40 -35.56 23.25
CA ILE A 95 8.55 -35.57 24.17
C ILE A 95 9.84 -35.27 23.42
N GLU A 96 9.97 -35.81 22.22
CA GLU A 96 11.11 -35.53 21.37
C GLU A 96 11.12 -34.07 20.90
N GLU A 97 9.96 -33.51 20.59
CA GLU A 97 9.81 -32.07 20.30
C GLU A 97 10.23 -31.19 21.49
N MET A 98 9.87 -31.56 22.73
CA MET A 98 10.33 -30.85 23.94
C MET A 98 11.85 -30.93 24.12
N ARG A 99 12.42 -32.12 23.91
CA ARG A 99 13.88 -32.33 23.97
C ARG A 99 14.60 -31.50 22.91
N MET A 100 14.11 -31.49 21.67
CA MET A 100 14.67 -30.66 20.60
C MET A 100 14.60 -29.16 20.94
N ARG A 101 13.48 -28.70 21.51
CA ARG A 101 13.28 -27.30 21.89
C ARG A 101 14.23 -26.85 23.01
N HIS A 102 14.43 -27.67 24.04
CA HIS A 102 15.17 -27.29 25.25
C HIS A 102 16.61 -27.78 25.29
N LEU A 103 16.92 -28.99 24.81
CA LEU A 103 18.28 -29.54 24.77
C LEU A 103 18.99 -29.20 23.46
N GLY A 104 18.24 -29.03 22.36
CA GLY A 104 18.80 -28.73 21.03
C GLY A 104 19.36 -27.32 20.89
N SER A 105 18.89 -26.36 21.70
CA SER A 105 19.49 -25.03 21.76
C SER A 105 20.93 -25.13 22.26
N SER A 106 21.86 -24.67 21.45
CA SER A 106 23.27 -24.64 21.85
C SER A 106 23.51 -23.71 23.04
N SER A 107 22.63 -22.74 23.28
CA SER A 107 22.77 -21.69 24.30
C SER A 107 22.44 -22.14 25.72
N ASN A 108 21.98 -23.38 25.88
CA ASN A 108 21.57 -23.91 27.17
C ASN A 108 22.69 -24.76 27.78
N LEU A 109 23.03 -24.49 29.05
CA LEU A 109 23.88 -25.38 29.84
C LEU A 109 23.05 -26.61 30.24
N LEU A 110 23.55 -27.81 29.94
CA LEU A 110 22.89 -29.06 30.29
C LEU A 110 23.42 -29.54 31.64
N VAL A 111 22.54 -29.85 32.57
CA VAL A 111 22.92 -30.40 33.88
C VAL A 111 22.40 -31.83 33.96
N CYS A 112 23.30 -32.80 34.04
CA CYS A 112 22.95 -34.21 34.12
C CYS A 112 23.14 -34.69 35.56
N LEU A 113 22.06 -35.18 36.18
CA LEU A 113 22.05 -35.61 37.58
C LEU A 113 22.18 -37.13 37.73
N GLU A 114 21.72 -37.90 36.74
CA GLU A 114 21.62 -39.36 36.77
C GLU A 114 22.45 -40.04 35.68
N ARG A 115 22.84 -41.30 35.90
CA ARG A 115 23.53 -42.12 34.90
C ARG A 115 22.56 -42.77 33.91
N GLY A 116 23.09 -43.25 32.78
CA GLY A 116 22.37 -44.07 31.80
C GLY A 116 21.61 -43.23 30.77
N PRO A 117 20.31 -43.48 30.52
CA PRO A 117 19.57 -42.83 29.44
C PRO A 117 19.59 -41.29 29.45
N PRO A 118 19.55 -40.58 30.60
CA PRO A 118 19.69 -39.12 30.62
C PRO A 118 21.06 -38.62 30.13
N LEU A 119 22.14 -39.33 30.47
CA LEU A 119 23.50 -38.98 30.00
C LEU A 119 23.68 -39.25 28.51
N GLU A 120 23.13 -40.36 28.01
CA GLU A 120 23.09 -40.67 26.57
C GLU A 120 22.30 -39.61 25.79
N LEU A 121 21.19 -39.12 26.37
CA LEU A 121 20.42 -38.03 25.81
C LEU A 121 21.25 -36.73 25.75
N CYS A 122 21.96 -36.37 26.82
CA CYS A 122 22.88 -35.23 26.78
C CYS A 122 23.95 -35.38 25.70
N ARG A 123 24.57 -36.57 25.57
CA ARG A 123 25.57 -36.86 24.51
C ARG A 123 25.00 -36.74 23.10
N ARG A 124 23.71 -37.00 22.90
CA ARG A 124 23.07 -36.80 21.58
C ARG A 124 23.04 -35.32 21.16
N PHE A 125 22.86 -34.40 22.11
CA PHE A 125 22.79 -32.95 21.87
C PHE A 125 24.10 -32.21 22.08
N ASP A 126 25.04 -32.84 22.79
CA ASP A 126 26.37 -32.35 23.10
C ASP A 126 27.37 -33.52 23.14
N PRO A 127 27.77 -34.07 21.97
CA PRO A 127 28.59 -35.29 21.89
C PRO A 127 29.95 -35.16 22.58
N GLN A 128 30.45 -33.93 22.68
CA GLN A 128 31.74 -33.61 23.28
C GLN A 128 31.60 -33.13 24.73
N LEU A 129 30.38 -33.14 25.29
CA LEU A 129 30.06 -32.68 26.64
C LEU A 129 30.59 -31.26 26.95
N ARG A 130 30.68 -30.39 25.93
CA ARG A 130 31.24 -29.04 26.10
C ARG A 130 30.36 -28.17 26.98
N ARG A 131 29.04 -28.30 26.85
CA ARG A 131 28.03 -27.55 27.60
C ARG A 131 27.26 -28.43 28.58
N THR A 132 27.75 -29.63 28.88
CA THR A 132 27.13 -30.58 29.80
C THR A 132 27.93 -30.67 31.09
N VAL A 133 27.28 -30.42 32.23
CA VAL A 133 27.85 -30.56 33.57
C VAL A 133 27.26 -31.81 34.21
N LEU A 134 28.13 -32.69 34.70
CA LEU A 134 27.73 -33.91 35.40
C LEU A 134 27.75 -33.65 36.91
N VAL A 135 26.63 -33.87 37.58
CA VAL A 135 26.47 -33.61 39.02
C VAL A 135 25.93 -34.86 39.71
N GLY A 136 26.31 -35.11 40.96
CA GLY A 136 25.75 -36.21 41.76
C GLY A 136 26.02 -37.61 41.21
N ALA A 137 24.96 -38.39 40.94
CA ALA A 137 25.11 -39.79 40.50
C ALA A 137 25.75 -39.88 39.11
N ALA A 138 25.53 -38.88 38.24
CA ALA A 138 26.13 -38.79 36.92
C ALA A 138 27.66 -38.59 36.92
N SER A 139 28.23 -38.02 37.99
CA SER A 139 29.67 -37.74 38.09
C SER A 139 30.50 -38.89 38.66
N SER A 140 29.86 -39.88 39.28
CA SER A 140 30.57 -41.03 39.84
C SER A 140 30.98 -41.99 38.70
N ASN A 141 32.25 -42.37 38.64
CA ASN A 141 32.89 -43.31 37.71
C ASN A 141 32.61 -43.15 36.19
N VAL A 142 33.22 -42.13 35.58
CA VAL A 142 33.69 -42.25 34.19
C VAL A 142 35.06 -42.93 34.22
N SER A 143 35.08 -44.25 34.26
CA SER A 143 36.28 -45.06 34.05
C SER A 143 36.15 -45.76 32.70
N LEU A 144 36.50 -45.06 31.62
CA LEU A 144 36.75 -45.67 30.31
C LEU A 144 38.06 -45.06 29.80
N GLY A 145 39.05 -45.93 29.65
CA GLY A 145 40.47 -45.59 29.52
C GLY A 145 40.79 -44.60 28.39
N GLY A 146 41.78 -43.75 28.68
CA GLY A 146 42.33 -42.75 27.78
C GLY A 146 42.70 -41.50 28.58
N ASP A 147 44.00 -41.24 28.70
CA ASP A 147 44.62 -40.11 29.41
C ASP A 147 43.93 -38.76 29.14
N ASP A 148 43.43 -38.10 30.20
CA ASP A 148 44.02 -36.87 30.76
C ASP A 148 43.10 -36.26 31.84
N SER A 149 43.63 -36.29 33.08
CA SER A 149 43.40 -35.43 34.26
C SER A 149 42.08 -34.66 34.45
N VAL A 150 41.09 -35.26 35.15
CA VAL A 150 40.43 -34.64 36.33
C VAL A 150 39.97 -35.78 37.28
N PRO A 151 40.31 -35.76 38.58
CA PRO A 151 39.84 -36.79 39.50
C PRO A 151 38.32 -36.72 39.67
N ALA A 152 37.65 -37.87 39.51
CA ALA A 152 36.22 -38.03 39.76
C ALA A 152 35.93 -38.01 41.27
N SER A 153 36.10 -36.87 41.92
CA SER A 153 35.43 -36.62 43.20
C SER A 153 33.94 -36.45 42.92
N ILE A 154 33.12 -37.04 43.78
CA ILE A 154 31.67 -36.88 43.75
C ILE A 154 31.40 -35.38 43.88
N LEU A 155 31.04 -34.71 42.78
CA LEU A 155 30.57 -33.34 42.81
C LEU A 155 29.18 -33.33 43.45
N CYS A 156 29.18 -33.38 44.78
CA CYS A 156 28.09 -33.06 45.68
C CYS A 156 28.59 -31.99 46.65
N GLY A 157 27.82 -30.93 46.87
CA GLY A 157 28.22 -29.82 47.74
C GLY A 157 28.95 -28.70 47.00
N THR A 158 29.82 -27.97 47.71
CA THR A 158 30.40 -26.69 47.27
C THR A 158 31.25 -26.80 46.00
N ASP A 159 31.98 -27.90 45.82
CA ASP A 159 32.84 -28.10 44.65
C ASP A 159 32.03 -28.29 43.36
N ALA A 160 30.85 -28.92 43.46
CA ALA A 160 29.92 -29.06 42.34
C ALA A 160 29.36 -27.71 41.90
N ALA A 161 29.06 -26.84 42.87
CA ALA A 161 28.60 -25.50 42.62
C ALA A 161 29.68 -24.66 41.94
N LEU A 162 30.93 -24.73 42.44
CA LEU A 162 32.07 -24.03 41.83
C LEU A 162 32.34 -24.48 40.39
N CYS A 163 32.31 -25.79 40.12
CA CYS A 163 32.49 -26.32 38.77
C CYS A 163 31.37 -25.85 37.81
N LEU A 164 30.14 -25.81 38.29
CA LEU A 164 28.99 -25.31 37.52
C LEU A 164 29.08 -23.80 37.27
N GLU A 165 29.53 -23.03 38.26
CA GLU A 165 29.78 -21.59 38.14
C GLU A 165 30.89 -21.30 37.12
N GLU A 166 32.02 -22.00 37.19
CA GLU A 166 33.12 -21.85 36.24
C GLU A 166 32.68 -22.17 34.81
N ARG A 167 31.94 -23.28 34.63
CA ARG A 167 31.50 -23.69 33.29
C ARG A 167 30.44 -22.75 32.72
N PHE A 168 29.54 -22.24 33.56
CA PHE A 168 28.60 -21.20 33.17
C PHE A 168 29.31 -19.90 32.79
N ALA A 169 30.35 -19.51 33.53
CA ALA A 169 31.15 -18.33 33.23
C ALA A 169 31.92 -18.44 31.90
N GLU A 170 32.50 -19.61 31.59
CA GLU A 170 33.12 -19.89 30.29
C GLU A 170 32.13 -19.78 29.14
N LEU A 171 30.95 -20.38 29.29
CA LEU A 171 29.89 -20.35 28.28
C LEU A 171 29.38 -18.92 28.06
N CYS A 172 29.22 -18.14 29.14
CA CYS A 172 28.92 -16.72 29.04
C CYS A 172 30.04 -15.94 28.34
N LYS A 173 31.32 -16.24 28.58
CA LYS A 173 32.46 -15.57 27.94
C LYS A 173 32.55 -15.87 26.44
N GLU A 174 32.34 -17.13 26.05
CA GLU A 174 32.35 -17.56 24.65
C GLU A 174 31.20 -16.92 23.86
N ARG A 175 30.01 -16.84 24.48
CA ARG A 175 28.79 -16.41 23.78
C ARG A 175 28.42 -14.96 23.98
N ALA A 176 29.00 -14.27 24.95
CA ALA A 176 28.74 -12.84 25.16
C ALA A 176 28.95 -12.06 23.87
N SER A 177 30.02 -12.32 23.12
CA SER A 177 30.29 -11.65 21.83
C SER A 177 29.20 -11.93 20.78
N GLN A 178 28.70 -13.17 20.69
CA GLN A 178 27.62 -13.55 19.77
C GLN A 178 26.27 -12.97 20.19
N TRP A 179 25.95 -12.96 21.48
CA TRP A 179 24.77 -12.29 22.02
C TRP A 179 24.83 -10.78 21.80
N LEU A 180 26.02 -10.19 21.95
CA LEU A 180 26.24 -8.78 21.72
C LEU A 180 26.09 -8.39 20.26
N THR A 181 26.52 -9.24 19.33
CA THR A 181 26.43 -8.96 17.88
C THR A 181 25.07 -9.30 17.29
N SER A 182 24.38 -10.34 17.79
CA SER A 182 23.04 -10.73 17.31
C SER A 182 21.89 -9.93 17.92
N ARG A 183 22.08 -9.33 19.11
CA ARG A 183 21.11 -8.45 19.77
C ARG A 183 21.50 -6.99 19.79
N TRP A 184 22.63 -6.59 19.18
CA TRP A 184 22.84 -5.16 18.97
C TRP A 184 21.66 -4.68 18.13
N PRO A 185 20.86 -3.72 18.59
CA PRO A 185 19.77 -3.20 17.80
C PRO A 185 20.38 -2.76 16.48
N GLN A 186 19.84 -3.29 15.38
CA GLN A 186 20.15 -2.81 14.03
C GLN A 186 20.23 -1.29 14.11
N ARG A 187 21.39 -0.77 13.72
CA ARG A 187 21.76 0.65 13.72
C ARG A 187 20.51 1.51 13.58
N TRP A 188 20.15 2.23 14.64
CA TRP A 188 18.93 3.01 14.73
C TRP A 188 18.84 3.96 13.55
N GLU A 189 17.83 3.79 12.71
CA GLU A 189 17.58 4.75 11.66
C GLU A 189 16.89 5.96 12.26
N SER A 190 17.52 7.13 12.17
CA SER A 190 16.86 8.36 12.62
C SER A 190 15.65 8.67 11.74
N ALA A 191 14.69 9.43 12.27
CA ALA A 191 13.53 9.91 11.49
C ALA A 191 13.98 10.61 10.18
N LEU A 192 15.05 11.40 10.25
CA LEU A 192 15.64 12.08 9.09
C LEU A 192 16.24 11.10 8.08
N GLU A 193 16.94 10.06 8.54
CA GLU A 193 17.46 9.01 7.64
C GLU A 193 16.33 8.24 6.96
N MET A 194 15.25 7.96 7.68
CA MET A 194 14.06 7.28 7.13
C MET A 194 13.37 8.14 6.08
N LEU A 195 13.21 9.45 6.32
CA LEU A 195 12.68 10.38 5.32
C LEU A 195 13.60 10.49 4.11
N SER A 196 14.91 10.58 4.32
CA SER A 196 15.89 10.59 3.23
C SER A 196 15.77 9.34 2.35
N LYS A 197 15.70 8.15 2.97
CA LYS A 197 15.46 6.88 2.27
C LYS A 197 14.13 6.87 1.53
N ALA A 198 13.06 7.35 2.15
CA ALA A 198 11.74 7.43 1.52
C ALA A 198 11.74 8.35 0.30
N ARG A 199 12.38 9.52 0.39
CA ARG A 199 12.54 10.45 -0.75
C ARG A 199 13.36 9.82 -1.88
N SER A 200 14.53 9.23 -1.58
CA SER A 200 15.36 8.56 -2.59
C SER A 200 14.66 7.38 -3.25
N ALA A 201 13.97 6.55 -2.46
CA ALA A 201 13.16 5.45 -2.97
C ALA A 201 11.99 5.96 -3.81
N GLY A 202 11.33 7.03 -3.36
CA GLY A 202 10.24 7.71 -4.05
C GLY A 202 10.63 8.25 -5.43
N PHE A 203 11.79 8.92 -5.54
CA PHE A 203 12.31 9.35 -6.84
C PHE A 203 12.58 8.17 -7.78
N SER A 204 13.16 7.09 -7.27
CA SER A 204 13.39 5.89 -8.08
C SER A 204 12.08 5.23 -8.49
N PHE A 205 11.08 5.22 -7.62
CA PHE A 205 9.74 4.75 -7.93
C PHE A 205 9.08 5.60 -9.03
N GLY A 206 9.19 6.93 -8.97
CA GLY A 206 8.67 7.83 -10.02
C GLY A 206 9.34 7.61 -11.38
N ARG A 207 10.65 7.36 -11.41
CA ARG A 207 11.36 7.00 -12.65
C ARG A 207 10.94 5.61 -13.16
N ALA A 208 10.79 4.64 -12.27
CA ALA A 208 10.29 3.32 -12.63
C ALA A 208 8.86 3.37 -13.20
N LEU A 209 8.00 4.23 -12.66
CA LEU A 209 6.66 4.48 -13.19
C LEU A 209 6.69 4.96 -14.64
N GLN A 210 7.62 5.85 -14.99
CA GLN A 210 7.77 6.34 -16.35
C GLN A 210 8.08 5.20 -17.33
N GLU A 211 8.93 4.24 -16.94
CA GLU A 211 9.26 3.06 -17.75
C GLU A 211 8.05 2.13 -17.93
N VAL A 212 7.29 1.89 -16.86
CA VAL A 212 6.05 1.09 -16.92
C VAL A 212 5.02 1.75 -17.83
N ILE A 213 4.87 3.08 -17.76
CA ILE A 213 3.96 3.82 -18.62
C ILE A 213 4.40 3.81 -20.09
N GLN A 214 5.71 3.84 -20.37
CA GLN A 214 6.22 3.74 -21.74
C GLN A 214 6.06 2.34 -22.35
N GLY A 215 5.64 1.35 -21.55
CA GLY A 215 5.32 0.01 -22.03
C GLY A 215 6.55 -0.87 -22.17
N THR A 216 7.53 -0.73 -21.26
CA THR A 216 8.70 -1.61 -21.21
C THR A 216 8.26 -3.08 -21.16
N PRO A 217 8.65 -3.91 -22.14
CA PRO A 217 8.16 -5.28 -22.27
C PRO A 217 8.62 -6.18 -21.11
N GLY A 218 7.77 -7.14 -20.73
CA GLY A 218 8.14 -8.24 -19.82
C GLY A 218 7.52 -8.21 -18.43
N CYS A 219 6.76 -7.16 -18.07
CA CYS A 219 6.01 -7.11 -16.82
C CYS A 219 4.51 -7.24 -17.08
N ASN A 220 3.94 -8.43 -16.88
CA ASN A 220 2.47 -8.64 -16.87
C ASN A 220 1.88 -8.47 -15.47
N ALA A 221 2.67 -7.95 -14.54
CA ALA A 221 2.32 -7.93 -13.15
C ALA A 221 1.28 -6.82 -12.90
N GLY A 222 0.18 -7.18 -12.24
CA GLY A 222 -0.99 -6.31 -12.09
C GLY A 222 -1.71 -6.01 -13.42
N ALA A 223 -1.41 -6.75 -14.49
CA ALA A 223 -2.13 -6.62 -15.74
C ALA A 223 -3.54 -7.22 -15.60
N LEU A 224 -4.53 -6.45 -16.01
CA LEU A 224 -5.95 -6.82 -15.91
C LEU A 224 -6.60 -6.68 -17.29
N THR A 225 -7.58 -7.52 -17.57
CA THR A 225 -8.52 -7.33 -18.68
C THR A 225 -9.47 -6.18 -18.39
N LEU A 226 -10.17 -5.65 -19.41
CA LEU A 226 -11.13 -4.56 -19.21
C LEU A 226 -12.24 -4.95 -18.22
N GLU A 227 -12.69 -6.21 -18.29
CA GLU A 227 -13.73 -6.73 -17.41
C GLU A 227 -13.27 -6.79 -15.95
N GLU A 228 -12.06 -7.31 -15.69
CA GLU A 228 -11.48 -7.36 -14.35
C GLU A 228 -11.28 -5.95 -13.78
N GLU A 229 -10.79 -4.99 -14.58
CA GLU A 229 -10.64 -3.60 -14.16
C GLU A 229 -11.97 -2.97 -13.76
N LEU A 230 -13.02 -3.17 -14.57
CA LEU A 230 -14.33 -2.61 -14.31
C LEU A 230 -14.99 -3.24 -13.09
N LEU A 231 -14.88 -4.56 -12.92
CA LEU A 231 -15.38 -5.28 -11.75
C LEU A 231 -14.70 -4.81 -10.46
N ASP A 232 -13.38 -4.70 -10.46
CA ASP A 232 -12.63 -4.26 -9.28
C ASP A 232 -12.88 -2.77 -8.96
N PHE A 233 -13.00 -1.93 -10.00
CA PHE A 233 -13.45 -0.55 -9.84
C PHE A 233 -14.86 -0.46 -9.25
N ALA A 234 -15.82 -1.23 -9.77
CA ALA A 234 -17.20 -1.23 -9.28
C ALA A 234 -17.29 -1.67 -7.81
N SER A 235 -16.55 -2.73 -7.44
CA SER A 235 -16.41 -3.20 -6.06
C SER A 235 -15.80 -2.13 -5.15
N SER A 236 -14.75 -1.46 -5.61
CA SER A 236 -14.08 -0.38 -4.88
C SER A 236 -15.01 0.83 -4.69
N ALA A 237 -15.73 1.23 -5.73
CA ALA A 237 -16.69 2.33 -5.72
C ALA A 237 -17.85 2.05 -4.77
N ALA A 238 -18.45 0.85 -4.83
CA ALA A 238 -19.56 0.44 -3.95
C ALA A 238 -19.17 0.46 -2.46
N LYS A 239 -17.91 0.20 -2.14
CA LYS A 239 -17.38 0.28 -0.76
C LYS A 239 -16.96 1.70 -0.35
N GLY A 240 -17.14 2.70 -1.21
CA GLY A 240 -16.74 4.09 -0.96
C GLY A 240 -15.25 4.39 -1.12
N HIS A 241 -14.44 3.45 -1.62
CA HIS A 241 -12.99 3.62 -1.79
C HIS A 241 -12.60 4.34 -3.10
N GLY A 242 -13.58 4.69 -3.94
CA GLY A 242 -13.36 5.44 -5.18
C GLY A 242 -13.14 6.95 -5.00
N GLY A 243 -13.31 7.47 -3.78
CA GLY A 243 -13.18 8.90 -3.50
C GLY A 243 -11.72 9.42 -3.56
N ALA A 244 -11.59 10.73 -3.70
CA ALA A 244 -10.32 11.43 -3.67
C ALA A 244 -10.47 12.86 -3.15
N GLY A 245 -9.78 13.15 -2.04
CA GLY A 245 -9.85 14.44 -1.36
C GLY A 245 -11.29 14.87 -1.04
N ASP A 246 -11.48 16.19 -0.94
CA ASP A 246 -12.78 16.79 -0.65
C ASP A 246 -13.61 17.08 -1.92
N PHE A 247 -13.01 16.94 -3.11
CA PHE A 247 -13.66 17.28 -4.38
C PHE A 247 -14.45 16.13 -5.00
N LEU A 248 -14.19 14.89 -4.57
CA LEU A 248 -14.83 13.69 -5.10
C LEU A 248 -15.14 12.70 -3.98
N LEU A 249 -16.36 12.79 -3.45
CA LEU A 249 -16.81 11.95 -2.35
C LEU A 249 -17.06 10.51 -2.81
N GLY A 250 -16.75 9.53 -1.95
CA GLY A 250 -16.94 8.11 -2.28
C GLY A 250 -18.39 7.74 -2.63
N GLN A 251 -19.38 8.38 -1.99
CA GLN A 251 -20.80 8.18 -2.29
C GLN A 251 -21.17 8.68 -3.68
N ASP A 252 -20.63 9.84 -4.09
CA ASP A 252 -20.88 10.39 -5.41
C ASP A 252 -20.27 9.51 -6.51
N VAL A 253 -19.10 8.92 -6.24
CA VAL A 253 -18.46 7.95 -7.14
C VAL A 253 -19.27 6.67 -7.26
N ALA A 254 -19.76 6.13 -6.14
CA ALA A 254 -20.60 4.94 -6.13
C ALA A 254 -21.87 5.15 -6.97
N SER A 255 -22.54 6.29 -6.77
CA SER A 255 -23.73 6.68 -7.53
C SER A 255 -23.42 6.87 -9.03
N ALA A 256 -22.35 7.59 -9.36
CA ALA A 256 -21.93 7.82 -10.74
C ALA A 256 -21.55 6.53 -11.48
N ALA A 257 -20.89 5.58 -10.80
CA ALA A 257 -20.54 4.28 -11.35
C ALA A 257 -21.78 3.41 -11.57
N ALA A 258 -22.67 3.33 -10.59
CA ALA A 258 -23.91 2.56 -10.71
C ALA A 258 -24.74 3.04 -11.91
N GLU A 259 -24.91 4.35 -12.09
CA GLU A 259 -25.63 4.93 -13.23
C GLU A 259 -24.94 4.67 -14.57
N ALA A 260 -23.60 4.62 -14.60
CA ALA A 260 -22.87 4.27 -15.83
C ALA A 260 -23.17 2.84 -16.29
N PHE A 261 -23.43 1.93 -15.35
CA PHE A 261 -23.63 0.52 -15.61
C PHE A 261 -25.10 0.10 -15.74
N GLU A 262 -26.02 0.88 -15.15
CA GLU A 262 -27.45 0.57 -15.08
C GLU A 262 -28.07 0.31 -16.46
N CYS A 263 -27.78 1.16 -17.44
CA CYS A 263 -28.29 1.02 -18.81
C CYS A 263 -27.87 -0.28 -19.52
N PHE A 264 -26.91 -1.01 -18.96
CA PHE A 264 -26.35 -2.23 -19.53
C PHE A 264 -26.68 -3.47 -18.69
N GLY A 265 -27.50 -3.33 -17.63
CA GLY A 265 -27.82 -4.43 -16.73
C GLY A 265 -26.69 -4.79 -15.77
N GLY A 266 -25.75 -3.87 -15.53
CA GLY A 266 -24.62 -4.08 -14.61
C GLY A 266 -23.25 -3.84 -15.27
N VAL A 267 -22.20 -4.01 -14.47
CA VAL A 267 -20.81 -3.75 -14.88
C VAL A 267 -20.35 -4.75 -15.94
N GLU A 268 -20.82 -5.99 -15.87
CA GLU A 268 -20.56 -7.06 -16.84
C GLU A 268 -21.17 -6.72 -18.20
N GLY A 269 -22.41 -6.22 -18.19
CA GLY A 269 -23.07 -5.78 -19.42
C GLY A 269 -22.40 -4.56 -20.05
N TYR A 270 -21.93 -3.61 -19.22
CA TYR A 270 -21.17 -2.46 -19.71
C TYR A 270 -19.82 -2.90 -20.31
N SER A 271 -19.10 -3.82 -19.64
CA SER A 271 -17.86 -4.42 -20.17
C SER A 271 -18.10 -5.13 -21.49
N ALA A 272 -19.17 -5.94 -21.59
CA ALA A 272 -19.54 -6.64 -22.81
C ALA A 272 -19.88 -5.67 -23.95
N TYR A 273 -20.58 -4.57 -23.66
CA TYR A 273 -20.85 -3.53 -24.64
C TYR A 273 -19.55 -2.87 -25.16
N LEU A 274 -18.63 -2.51 -24.26
CA LEU A 274 -17.35 -1.91 -24.65
C LEU A 274 -16.47 -2.87 -25.48
N ARG A 275 -16.52 -4.16 -25.16
CA ARG A 275 -15.79 -5.23 -25.86
C ARG A 275 -16.39 -5.54 -27.24
N ASN A 276 -17.69 -5.80 -27.30
CA ASN A 276 -18.33 -6.40 -28.47
C ASN A 276 -18.86 -5.33 -29.45
N GLU A 277 -19.49 -4.28 -28.94
CA GLU A 277 -20.16 -3.26 -29.75
C GLU A 277 -19.20 -2.10 -30.09
N VAL A 278 -18.47 -1.61 -29.09
CA VAL A 278 -17.52 -0.49 -29.27
C VAL A 278 -16.16 -0.97 -29.76
N GLN A 279 -15.78 -2.21 -29.42
CA GLN A 279 -14.49 -2.81 -29.78
C GLN A 279 -13.30 -2.01 -29.26
N ILE A 280 -13.31 -1.67 -27.98
CA ILE A 280 -12.18 -0.98 -27.35
C ILE A 280 -10.89 -1.82 -27.50
N PRO A 281 -9.78 -1.21 -27.96
CA PRO A 281 -8.51 -1.92 -28.14
C PRO A 281 -8.03 -2.61 -26.87
N GLY A 282 -7.70 -3.90 -26.98
CA GLY A 282 -7.15 -4.68 -25.88
C GLY A 282 -8.14 -4.99 -24.76
N ALA A 283 -9.46 -4.98 -25.02
CA ALA A 283 -10.47 -5.34 -24.02
C ALA A 283 -10.24 -6.74 -23.41
N ASP A 284 -9.86 -7.71 -24.25
CA ASP A 284 -9.66 -9.12 -23.88
C ASP A 284 -8.22 -9.46 -23.46
N VAL A 285 -7.33 -8.45 -23.50
CA VAL A 285 -5.92 -8.64 -23.17
C VAL A 285 -5.68 -8.09 -21.77
N ALA A 286 -4.97 -8.85 -20.96
CA ALA A 286 -4.48 -8.34 -19.68
C ALA A 286 -3.41 -7.27 -19.96
N LEU A 287 -3.70 -6.02 -19.58
CA LEU A 287 -2.83 -4.86 -19.82
C LEU A 287 -2.49 -4.16 -18.50
N ASN A 288 -1.34 -3.51 -18.46
CA ASN A 288 -0.94 -2.57 -17.41
C ASN A 288 -0.27 -1.34 -18.05
N GLY A 289 0.22 -0.42 -17.21
CA GLY A 289 1.00 0.74 -17.64
C GLY A 289 0.29 1.59 -18.70
N GLY A 290 1.05 2.02 -19.71
CA GLY A 290 0.54 2.89 -20.76
C GLY A 290 -0.47 2.22 -21.70
N ALA A 291 -0.47 0.89 -21.80
CA ALA A 291 -1.45 0.17 -22.61
C ALA A 291 -2.83 0.18 -21.94
N ALA A 292 -2.88 -0.12 -20.64
CA ALA A 292 -4.10 0.02 -19.84
C ALA A 292 -4.60 1.49 -19.81
N TRP A 293 -3.67 2.45 -19.74
CA TRP A 293 -4.01 3.86 -19.83
C TRP A 293 -4.70 4.23 -21.15
N ARG A 294 -4.14 3.79 -22.30
CA ARG A 294 -4.76 4.04 -23.61
C ARG A 294 -6.14 3.41 -23.73
N ARG A 295 -6.33 2.21 -23.16
CA ARG A 295 -7.65 1.56 -23.07
C ARG A 295 -8.63 2.41 -22.26
N LEU A 296 -8.21 2.90 -21.10
CA LEU A 296 -9.03 3.79 -20.28
C LEU A 296 -9.42 5.07 -21.02
N LEU A 297 -8.51 5.68 -21.79
CA LEU A 297 -8.82 6.90 -22.55
C LEU A 297 -9.98 6.67 -23.55
N ALA A 298 -10.02 5.51 -24.20
CA ALA A 298 -11.14 5.13 -25.06
C ALA A 298 -12.43 4.90 -24.26
N GLU A 299 -12.34 4.24 -23.10
CA GLU A 299 -13.48 3.98 -22.21
C GLU A 299 -14.12 5.29 -21.72
N ILE A 300 -13.35 6.23 -21.20
CA ILE A 300 -13.89 7.49 -20.64
C ILE A 300 -14.54 8.36 -21.72
N GLU A 301 -14.01 8.30 -22.94
CA GLU A 301 -14.56 9.01 -24.09
C GLU A 301 -15.94 8.45 -24.46
N VAL A 302 -16.08 7.12 -24.46
CA VAL A 302 -17.34 6.42 -24.70
C VAL A 302 -18.33 6.68 -23.56
N ALA A 303 -17.89 6.57 -22.31
CA ALA A 303 -18.72 6.82 -21.13
C ALA A 303 -19.36 8.22 -21.17
N MET A 304 -18.57 9.24 -21.55
CA MET A 304 -19.07 10.60 -21.73
C MET A 304 -20.09 10.73 -22.86
N ARG A 305 -19.85 10.09 -24.02
CA ARG A 305 -20.81 10.11 -25.15
C ARG A 305 -22.11 9.37 -24.86
N LEU A 306 -22.08 8.39 -23.97
CA LEU A 306 -23.25 7.65 -23.50
C LEU A 306 -24.04 8.36 -22.41
N ALA A 307 -23.60 9.55 -21.95
CA ALA A 307 -24.44 10.38 -21.10
C ALA A 307 -25.76 10.68 -21.81
N ARG A 308 -26.86 10.68 -21.06
CA ARG A 308 -28.20 11.01 -21.57
C ARG A 308 -28.93 11.85 -20.53
N PRO A 309 -29.78 12.81 -20.95
CA PRO A 309 -30.67 13.47 -20.02
C PRO A 309 -31.72 12.47 -19.50
N PRO A 310 -32.22 12.62 -18.26
CA PRO A 310 -33.25 11.74 -17.72
C PRO A 310 -34.52 11.81 -18.58
N GLU A 311 -35.07 10.65 -18.95
CA GLU A 311 -36.26 10.61 -19.82
C GLU A 311 -37.45 11.36 -19.23
N GLU A 312 -37.64 11.28 -17.92
CA GLU A 312 -38.72 11.98 -17.21
C GLU A 312 -38.58 13.49 -17.32
N SER A 313 -37.37 14.03 -17.22
CA SER A 313 -37.12 15.47 -17.37
C SER A 313 -37.42 15.95 -18.78
N ILE A 314 -37.17 15.12 -19.81
CA ILE A 314 -37.54 15.43 -21.19
C ILE A 314 -39.05 15.32 -21.41
N LYS A 315 -39.71 14.29 -20.86
CA LYS A 315 -41.17 14.13 -20.94
C LYS A 315 -41.90 15.29 -20.25
N ASN A 316 -41.34 15.80 -19.15
CA ASN A 316 -41.89 16.91 -18.36
C ASN A 316 -41.34 18.30 -18.76
N ILE A 317 -40.72 18.43 -19.94
CA ILE A 317 -40.05 19.67 -20.35
C ILE A 317 -40.99 20.87 -20.42
N SER A 318 -42.28 20.68 -20.70
CA SER A 318 -43.26 21.77 -20.68
C SER A 318 -43.39 22.40 -19.30
N LEU A 319 -43.44 21.58 -18.25
CA LEU A 319 -43.49 22.07 -16.87
C LEU A 319 -42.17 22.75 -16.49
N ALA A 320 -41.05 22.12 -16.84
CA ALA A 320 -39.72 22.69 -16.60
C ALA A 320 -39.55 24.05 -17.30
N ALA A 321 -40.05 24.20 -18.53
CA ALA A 321 -40.00 25.46 -19.28
C ALA A 321 -40.86 26.55 -18.62
N ILE A 322 -42.04 26.21 -18.10
CA ILE A 322 -42.89 27.14 -17.34
C ILE A 322 -42.19 27.59 -16.06
N CYS A 323 -41.61 26.66 -15.29
CA CYS A 323 -40.86 26.98 -14.09
C CYS A 323 -39.63 27.85 -14.39
N ALA A 324 -38.90 27.53 -15.46
CA ALA A 324 -37.74 28.29 -15.91
C ALA A 324 -38.12 29.70 -16.38
N GLY A 325 -39.26 29.85 -17.06
CA GLY A 325 -39.78 31.10 -17.62
C GLY A 325 -40.54 32.00 -16.64
N GLY A 326 -40.59 31.67 -15.35
CA GLY A 326 -41.18 32.54 -14.32
C GLY A 326 -40.54 33.95 -14.30
N THR A 327 -41.22 34.95 -13.72
CA THR A 327 -40.77 36.36 -13.74
C THR A 327 -39.39 36.51 -13.10
N GLY A 328 -38.37 36.78 -13.91
CA GLY A 328 -37.03 37.08 -13.40
C GLY A 328 -36.98 38.50 -12.85
N VAL A 329 -35.91 38.82 -12.12
CA VAL A 329 -35.66 40.16 -11.55
C VAL A 329 -35.59 41.27 -12.62
N HIS A 330 -35.44 40.90 -13.90
CA HIS A 330 -35.25 41.80 -15.04
C HIS A 330 -36.42 41.83 -16.05
N GLY A 331 -37.62 41.35 -15.68
CA GLY A 331 -38.82 41.44 -16.52
C GLY A 331 -39.09 40.18 -17.37
N HIS A 332 -39.71 40.38 -18.54
CA HIS A 332 -40.12 39.30 -19.45
C HIS A 332 -38.90 38.52 -19.97
N GLN A 333 -38.84 37.22 -19.66
CA GLN A 333 -37.76 36.35 -20.13
C GLN A 333 -37.94 35.99 -21.59
N ARG A 334 -36.82 35.81 -22.31
CA ARG A 334 -36.83 35.27 -23.66
C ARG A 334 -36.75 33.76 -23.62
N TRP A 335 -37.14 33.11 -24.71
CA TRP A 335 -36.97 31.67 -24.83
C TRP A 335 -35.50 31.23 -24.70
N GLU A 336 -34.54 32.08 -25.07
CA GLU A 336 -33.10 31.85 -24.90
C GLU A 336 -32.71 31.72 -23.43
N ASP A 337 -33.22 32.62 -22.56
CA ASP A 337 -33.01 32.55 -21.11
C ASP A 337 -33.59 31.27 -20.52
N VAL A 338 -34.78 30.88 -21.00
CA VAL A 338 -35.44 29.62 -20.61
C VAL A 338 -34.61 28.42 -21.05
N ALA A 339 -34.07 28.42 -22.28
CA ALA A 339 -33.24 27.32 -22.78
C ALA A 339 -31.94 27.16 -21.97
N SER A 340 -31.26 28.27 -21.60
CA SER A 340 -30.08 28.23 -20.74
C SER A 340 -30.40 27.67 -19.35
N LYS A 341 -31.53 28.05 -18.76
CA LYS A 341 -32.01 27.47 -17.49
C LYS A 341 -32.38 25.99 -17.61
N LEU A 342 -32.94 25.57 -18.74
CA LEU A 342 -33.23 24.16 -19.01
C LEU A 342 -31.94 23.35 -19.16
N MET A 343 -30.90 23.89 -19.79
CA MET A 343 -29.58 23.25 -19.82
C MET A 343 -29.00 23.07 -18.42
N LEU A 344 -29.09 24.09 -17.55
CA LEU A 344 -28.63 23.98 -16.17
C LEU A 344 -29.45 22.98 -15.34
N THR A 345 -30.76 22.94 -15.51
CA THR A 345 -31.63 22.08 -14.68
C THR A 345 -31.72 20.63 -15.17
N ILE A 346 -31.63 20.40 -16.49
CA ILE A 346 -31.81 19.06 -17.08
C ILE A 346 -30.48 18.43 -17.51
N ALA A 347 -29.54 19.21 -18.07
CA ALA A 347 -28.32 18.65 -18.64
C ALA A 347 -27.13 18.61 -17.66
N PHE A 348 -27.04 19.58 -16.74
CA PHE A 348 -25.85 19.75 -15.90
C PHE A 348 -25.56 18.54 -15.03
N GLU A 349 -26.52 18.10 -14.21
CA GLU A 349 -26.28 17.04 -13.23
C GLU A 349 -25.96 15.66 -13.87
N PRO A 350 -26.69 15.19 -14.91
CA PRO A 350 -26.33 13.95 -15.60
C PRO A 350 -24.91 13.97 -16.19
N LEU A 351 -24.51 15.09 -16.78
CA LEU A 351 -23.15 15.26 -17.30
C LEU A 351 -22.14 15.31 -16.15
N MET A 352 -22.45 16.01 -15.05
CA MET A 352 -21.60 16.11 -13.87
C MET A 352 -21.33 14.74 -13.25
N ARG A 353 -22.35 13.89 -13.10
CA ARG A 353 -22.15 12.51 -12.64
C ARG A 353 -21.24 11.73 -13.57
N ARG A 354 -21.38 11.90 -14.89
CA ARG A 354 -20.46 11.26 -15.84
C ARG A 354 -19.03 11.80 -15.72
N LEU A 355 -18.84 13.08 -15.45
CA LEU A 355 -17.52 13.65 -15.13
C LEU A 355 -16.94 13.04 -13.84
N ARG A 356 -17.76 12.85 -12.79
CA ARG A 356 -17.34 12.18 -11.54
C ARG A 356 -16.87 10.75 -11.81
N TYR A 357 -17.60 9.99 -12.62
CA TYR A 357 -17.19 8.65 -13.06
C TYR A 357 -15.84 8.69 -13.79
N VAL A 358 -15.67 9.58 -14.76
CA VAL A 358 -14.41 9.73 -15.52
C VAL A 358 -13.24 10.05 -14.59
N ALA A 359 -13.39 11.03 -13.71
CA ALA A 359 -12.35 11.40 -12.75
C ALA A 359 -12.01 10.24 -11.82
N ALA A 360 -13.02 9.55 -11.29
CA ALA A 360 -12.84 8.38 -10.43
C ALA A 360 -12.09 7.25 -11.13
N ARG A 361 -12.44 6.94 -12.39
CA ARG A 361 -11.76 5.90 -13.19
C ARG A 361 -10.30 6.24 -13.45
N VAL A 362 -10.00 7.49 -13.79
CA VAL A 362 -8.62 7.98 -13.96
C VAL A 362 -7.82 7.82 -12.67
N ILE A 363 -8.35 8.31 -11.54
CA ILE A 363 -7.69 8.22 -10.24
C ILE A 363 -7.45 6.77 -9.85
N TRP A 364 -8.48 5.92 -9.99
CA TRP A 364 -8.41 4.51 -9.63
C TRP A 364 -7.33 3.76 -10.44
N LEU A 365 -7.28 3.98 -11.76
CA LEU A 365 -6.30 3.30 -12.61
C LEU A 365 -4.88 3.73 -12.26
N LEU A 366 -4.66 5.03 -12.05
CA LEU A 366 -3.35 5.57 -11.67
C LEU A 366 -2.90 5.00 -10.31
N ARG A 367 -3.77 4.97 -9.31
CA ARG A 367 -3.47 4.33 -8.01
C ARG A 367 -3.11 2.85 -8.16
N HIS A 368 -3.76 2.13 -9.07
CA HIS A 368 -3.46 0.72 -9.35
C HIS A 368 -2.08 0.50 -10.00
N GLN A 369 -1.52 1.50 -10.71
CA GLN A 369 -0.19 1.37 -11.30
C GLN A 369 0.92 1.17 -10.27
N LYS A 370 0.70 1.52 -8.99
CA LYS A 370 1.72 1.32 -7.93
C LYS A 370 2.22 -0.11 -7.86
N LEU A 371 1.31 -1.07 -7.96
CA LEU A 371 1.63 -2.49 -7.86
C LEU A 371 2.46 -2.95 -9.08
N ALA A 372 2.07 -2.51 -10.28
CA ALA A 372 2.80 -2.79 -11.51
C ALA A 372 4.23 -2.23 -11.45
N VAL A 373 4.42 -1.03 -10.90
CA VAL A 373 5.74 -0.42 -10.71
C VAL A 373 6.60 -1.22 -9.74
N ALA A 374 6.07 -1.54 -8.55
CA ALA A 374 6.82 -2.31 -7.56
C ALA A 374 7.19 -3.71 -8.08
N GLN A 375 6.32 -4.34 -8.86
CA GLN A 375 6.58 -5.63 -9.48
C GLN A 375 7.60 -5.53 -10.62
N TRP A 376 7.53 -4.50 -11.46
CA TRP A 376 8.53 -4.23 -12.49
C TRP A 376 9.92 -4.01 -11.88
N MET A 377 10.02 -3.20 -10.81
CA MET A 377 11.27 -3.01 -10.07
C MET A 377 11.81 -4.33 -9.50
N SER A 378 10.93 -5.28 -9.14
CA SER A 378 11.33 -6.62 -8.67
C SER A 378 11.84 -7.49 -9.81
N PHE A 379 11.16 -7.46 -10.95
CA PHE A 379 11.52 -8.24 -12.14
C PHE A 379 12.93 -7.87 -12.64
N LEU A 380 13.34 -6.60 -12.50
CA LEU A 380 14.69 -6.17 -12.83
C LEU A 380 15.79 -6.87 -12.03
N ALA A 381 15.51 -7.39 -10.83
CA ALA A 381 16.51 -8.09 -10.02
C ALA A 381 16.85 -9.47 -10.60
N GLU A 382 15.91 -10.09 -11.32
CA GLU A 382 16.01 -11.48 -11.78
C GLU A 382 16.23 -11.58 -13.31
N GLY A 383 15.96 -10.49 -14.05
CA GLY A 383 15.93 -10.51 -15.51
C GLY A 383 17.16 -9.94 -16.21
N PRO A 384 17.27 -10.13 -17.55
CA PRO A 384 18.32 -9.55 -18.39
C PRO A 384 18.28 -8.00 -18.41
N GLY A 385 17.15 -7.40 -18.01
CA GLY A 385 16.99 -5.96 -17.82
C GLY A 385 17.90 -5.36 -16.73
N ALA A 386 18.43 -6.17 -15.82
CA ALA A 386 19.35 -5.73 -14.77
C ALA A 386 20.58 -4.96 -15.28
N ARG A 387 20.99 -5.20 -16.54
CA ARG A 387 22.13 -4.52 -17.18
C ARG A 387 21.76 -3.22 -17.89
N ILE A 388 20.49 -3.04 -18.21
CA ILE A 388 19.99 -1.91 -19.01
C ILE A 388 19.51 -0.79 -18.09
N TYR A 389 18.89 -1.15 -16.97
CA TYR A 389 18.29 -0.21 -16.03
C TYR A 389 19.18 0.03 -14.80
N SER A 390 18.90 1.14 -14.10
CA SER A 390 19.64 1.49 -12.90
C SER A 390 19.49 0.42 -11.80
N PRO A 391 20.58 -0.04 -11.16
CA PRO A 391 20.50 -1.00 -10.06
C PRO A 391 19.76 -0.40 -8.84
N LEU A 392 19.65 0.93 -8.76
CA LEU A 392 18.95 1.64 -7.69
C LEU A 392 17.47 1.24 -7.60
N PHE A 393 16.83 0.81 -8.70
CA PHE A 393 15.44 0.35 -8.65
C PHE A 393 15.30 -0.87 -7.73
N THR A 394 16.16 -1.87 -7.91
CA THR A 394 16.13 -3.09 -7.09
C THR A 394 16.51 -2.82 -5.64
N GLN A 395 17.50 -1.94 -5.41
CA GLN A 395 17.95 -1.56 -4.07
C GLN A 395 16.87 -0.80 -3.31
N HIS A 396 16.25 0.21 -3.93
CA HIS A 396 15.19 0.99 -3.29
C HIS A 396 13.91 0.17 -3.10
N LEU A 397 13.60 -0.76 -4.00
CA LEU A 397 12.52 -1.71 -3.74
C LEU A 397 12.80 -2.59 -2.51
N ALA A 398 14.06 -3.06 -2.34
CA ALA A 398 14.45 -3.81 -1.15
C ALA A 398 14.26 -2.97 0.13
N VAL A 399 14.60 -1.67 0.09
CA VAL A 399 14.36 -0.72 1.20
C VAL A 399 12.86 -0.59 1.50
N MET A 400 12.01 -0.42 0.48
CA MET A 400 10.55 -0.37 0.65
C MET A 400 9.98 -1.69 1.21
N ARG A 401 10.56 -2.85 0.85
CA ARG A 401 10.16 -4.15 1.39
C ARG A 401 10.62 -4.36 2.84
N SER A 402 11.81 -3.88 3.19
CA SER A 402 12.36 -4.01 4.54
C SER A 402 11.76 -3.01 5.53
N SER A 403 11.25 -1.88 5.06
CA SER A 403 10.65 -0.82 5.88
C SER A 403 9.23 -0.49 5.40
N PRO A 404 8.19 -1.04 6.05
CA PRO A 404 6.79 -0.71 5.74
C PRO A 404 6.50 0.79 5.81
N VAL A 405 7.09 1.49 6.78
CA VAL A 405 6.92 2.95 6.93
C VAL A 405 7.41 3.70 5.70
N VAL A 406 8.59 3.33 5.17
CA VAL A 406 9.12 3.96 3.95
C VAL A 406 8.21 3.68 2.76
N ARG A 407 7.73 2.45 2.60
CA ARG A 407 6.79 2.09 1.52
C ARG A 407 5.50 2.90 1.62
N ASP A 408 4.93 3.00 2.82
CA ASP A 408 3.65 3.66 3.03
C ASP A 408 3.78 5.17 2.80
N LEU A 409 4.91 5.80 3.19
CA LEU A 409 5.22 7.19 2.83
C LEU A 409 5.31 7.41 1.31
N VAL A 410 6.02 6.54 0.59
CA VAL A 410 6.15 6.63 -0.87
C VAL A 410 4.79 6.44 -1.55
N PHE A 411 4.00 5.47 -1.12
CA PHE A 411 2.68 5.20 -1.69
C PHE A 411 1.67 6.31 -1.36
N SER A 412 1.72 6.88 -0.16
CA SER A 412 0.89 8.03 0.21
C SER A 412 1.23 9.24 -0.66
N ALA A 413 2.51 9.59 -0.78
CA ALA A 413 2.93 10.71 -1.63
C ALA A 413 2.54 10.50 -3.10
N TYR A 414 2.61 9.26 -3.60
CA TYR A 414 2.10 8.95 -4.93
C TYR A 414 0.58 9.15 -5.04
N ASP A 415 -0.19 8.66 -4.07
CA ASP A 415 -1.64 8.81 -4.06
C ASP A 415 -2.07 10.27 -3.96
N ASP A 416 -1.32 11.11 -3.25
CA ASP A 416 -1.51 12.55 -3.17
C ASP A 416 -1.28 13.20 -4.54
N ALA A 417 -0.18 12.85 -5.23
CA ALA A 417 0.10 13.31 -6.59
C ALA A 417 -1.02 12.92 -7.58
N VAL A 418 -1.52 11.69 -7.49
CA VAL A 418 -2.66 11.22 -8.30
C VAL A 418 -3.94 11.97 -7.97
N SER A 419 -4.19 12.25 -6.69
CA SER A 419 -5.36 13.00 -6.24
C SER A 419 -5.34 14.44 -6.76
N ALA A 420 -4.18 15.11 -6.74
CA ALA A 420 -4.00 16.44 -7.31
C ALA A 420 -4.26 16.47 -8.83
N VAL A 421 -3.86 15.42 -9.54
CA VAL A 421 -4.15 15.24 -10.97
C VAL A 421 -5.66 15.06 -11.21
N GLY A 422 -6.31 14.24 -10.38
CA GLY A 422 -7.76 14.06 -10.40
C GLY A 422 -8.53 15.35 -10.14
N GLU A 423 -8.10 16.14 -9.17
CA GLU A 423 -8.70 17.44 -8.84
C GLU A 423 -8.61 18.41 -10.01
N GLN A 424 -7.43 18.52 -10.62
CA GLN A 424 -7.22 19.40 -11.77
C GLN A 424 -8.06 18.98 -12.98
N LEU A 425 -8.15 17.67 -13.24
CA LEU A 425 -9.01 17.12 -14.30
C LEU A 425 -10.48 17.48 -14.05
N MET A 426 -10.97 17.22 -12.83
CA MET A 426 -12.34 17.50 -12.44
C MET A 426 -12.68 19.00 -12.54
N LYS A 427 -11.77 19.86 -12.07
CA LYS A 427 -11.90 21.33 -12.15
C LYS A 427 -11.99 21.81 -13.60
N ASN A 428 -11.15 21.30 -14.50
CA ASN A 428 -11.17 21.68 -15.91
C ASN A 428 -12.46 21.27 -16.62
N LEU A 429 -12.92 20.03 -16.37
CA LEU A 429 -14.15 19.52 -16.97
C LEU A 429 -15.39 20.21 -16.41
N THR A 430 -15.43 20.42 -15.09
CA THR A 430 -16.50 21.16 -14.40
C THR A 430 -16.58 22.60 -14.89
N GLY A 431 -15.44 23.25 -15.08
CA GLY A 431 -15.35 24.60 -15.65
C GLY A 431 -15.96 24.66 -17.06
N THR A 432 -15.65 23.67 -17.91
CA THR A 432 -16.23 23.61 -19.25
C THR A 432 -17.74 23.35 -19.20
N LEU A 433 -18.18 22.36 -18.42
CA LEU A 433 -19.60 22.04 -18.28
C LEU A 433 -20.40 23.25 -17.78
N THR A 434 -19.89 23.95 -16.76
CA THR A 434 -20.52 25.15 -16.20
C THR A 434 -20.61 26.25 -17.26
N ALA A 435 -19.50 26.56 -17.93
CA ALA A 435 -19.47 27.57 -18.98
C ALA A 435 -20.45 27.24 -20.12
N ALA A 436 -20.55 25.96 -20.50
CA ALA A 436 -21.43 25.49 -21.55
C ALA A 436 -22.91 25.53 -21.17
N CYS A 437 -23.27 25.19 -19.93
CA CYS A 437 -24.66 25.26 -19.49
C CYS A 437 -25.12 26.70 -19.25
N VAL A 438 -24.23 27.60 -18.84
CA VAL A 438 -24.56 29.04 -18.68
C VAL A 438 -24.72 29.72 -20.04
N ASN A 439 -23.89 29.39 -21.02
CA ASN A 439 -23.93 29.99 -22.36
C ASN A 439 -23.95 28.92 -23.47
N PRO A 440 -25.05 28.15 -23.61
CA PRO A 440 -25.11 27.04 -24.56
C PRO A 440 -24.90 27.50 -26.00
N GLU A 441 -25.38 28.69 -26.37
CA GLU A 441 -25.25 29.22 -27.72
C GLU A 441 -23.79 29.34 -28.18
N ILE A 442 -22.89 29.78 -27.29
CA ILE A 442 -21.47 29.95 -27.62
C ILE A 442 -20.82 28.59 -27.91
N MET A 443 -21.18 27.56 -27.15
CA MET A 443 -20.62 26.21 -27.28
C MET A 443 -21.22 25.41 -28.44
N LEU A 444 -22.47 25.72 -28.82
CA LEU A 444 -23.14 25.12 -29.96
C LEU A 444 -22.79 25.81 -31.29
N ARG A 445 -21.92 26.82 -31.28
CA ARG A 445 -21.42 27.43 -32.51
C ARG A 445 -20.68 26.38 -33.35
N PRO A 446 -20.96 26.31 -34.66
CA PRO A 446 -20.17 25.49 -35.57
C PRO A 446 -18.68 25.76 -35.38
N ARG A 447 -17.87 24.69 -35.37
CA ARG A 447 -16.41 24.84 -35.31
C ARG A 447 -15.94 25.70 -36.48
N THR A 448 -14.98 26.58 -36.21
CA THR A 448 -14.18 27.19 -37.27
C THR A 448 -13.49 26.04 -38.01
N GLU A 449 -13.82 25.80 -39.27
CA GLU A 449 -13.06 24.86 -40.10
C GLU A 449 -11.79 25.58 -40.57
N PRO A 450 -10.58 25.21 -40.12
CA PRO A 450 -9.39 25.61 -40.83
C PRO A 450 -9.33 24.75 -42.11
N GLU A 451 -9.82 25.28 -43.23
CA GLU A 451 -9.46 24.75 -44.55
C GLU A 451 -7.97 25.03 -44.81
N LEU A 452 -7.11 24.21 -44.22
CA LEU A 452 -5.79 23.96 -44.78
C LEU A 452 -6.02 22.95 -45.90
N ASP A 453 -6.20 23.46 -47.11
CA ASP A 453 -6.36 22.67 -48.31
C ASP A 453 -5.05 21.93 -48.64
N LEU A 454 -4.80 20.83 -47.92
CA LEU A 454 -3.65 19.94 -48.09
C LEU A 454 -3.63 19.30 -49.49
N SER A 455 -4.75 19.32 -50.21
CA SER A 455 -4.81 18.88 -51.61
C SER A 455 -3.99 19.78 -52.55
N SER A 456 -3.76 21.05 -52.18
CA SER A 456 -2.88 21.97 -52.91
C SER A 456 -1.39 21.76 -52.66
N LEU A 457 -1.02 21.05 -51.57
CA LEU A 457 0.36 20.68 -51.24
C LEU A 457 0.74 19.30 -51.79
N ILE A 458 -0.24 18.44 -52.09
CA ILE A 458 -0.03 17.14 -52.73
C ILE A 458 -0.19 17.32 -54.26
N LYS A 459 0.69 18.10 -54.89
CA LYS A 459 0.96 17.86 -56.31
C LYS A 459 1.69 16.52 -56.40
N LYS A 460 1.05 15.54 -57.03
CA LYS A 460 1.63 14.25 -57.40
C LYS A 460 3.02 14.44 -58.03
N PRO A 461 4.01 13.59 -57.72
CA PRO A 461 5.18 13.45 -58.58
C PRO A 461 4.70 12.73 -59.85
N GLU A 462 4.31 13.49 -60.86
CA GLU A 462 4.20 12.95 -62.22
C GLU A 462 5.62 12.62 -62.70
N ALA A 463 5.82 11.36 -63.07
CA ALA A 463 7.01 10.87 -63.73
C ALA A 463 7.21 11.65 -65.04
N GLN A 464 8.19 12.55 -65.05
CA GLN A 464 8.64 13.22 -66.28
C GLN A 464 9.53 12.27 -67.08
N GLU A 465 9.00 11.82 -68.21
CA GLU A 465 9.78 11.48 -69.39
C GLU A 465 10.54 12.71 -69.91
N LEU A 466 11.72 12.43 -70.48
CA LEU A 466 12.68 13.38 -70.99
C LEU A 466 12.14 14.20 -72.19
N THR A 467 12.08 15.52 -72.07
CA THR A 467 12.36 16.44 -73.20
C THR A 467 12.85 17.82 -72.70
N ALA A 468 13.84 18.33 -73.43
CA ALA A 468 14.65 19.57 -73.41
C ALA A 468 14.22 20.85 -72.63
N PRO A 469 15.19 21.72 -72.28
CA PRO A 469 14.98 22.92 -71.46
C PRO A 469 14.71 24.19 -72.29
N GLU A 470 13.70 24.96 -71.90
CA GLU A 470 13.41 26.32 -72.39
C GLU A 470 12.98 27.20 -71.18
N PRO A 471 13.09 28.55 -71.28
CA PRO A 471 13.73 29.35 -70.25
C PRO A 471 12.80 29.87 -69.13
N ALA A 472 13.46 30.21 -68.03
CA ALA A 472 12.89 30.65 -66.77
C ALA A 472 11.96 31.86 -66.88
N GLU A 473 10.70 31.66 -66.49
CA GLU A 473 9.80 32.72 -66.03
C GLU A 473 9.84 32.86 -64.50
N PRO A 474 9.65 34.09 -63.97
CA PRO A 474 10.02 34.42 -62.60
C PRO A 474 9.08 33.82 -61.56
N ALA A 475 9.70 33.22 -60.54
CA ALA A 475 9.09 32.73 -59.32
C ALA A 475 8.47 33.88 -58.49
N ALA A 476 7.22 34.24 -58.79
CA ALA A 476 6.43 35.13 -57.94
C ALA A 476 4.94 34.80 -58.06
N LYS A 477 4.47 33.82 -57.28
CA LYS A 477 3.08 33.67 -56.77
C LYS A 477 2.96 32.40 -55.92
N ARG A 478 3.72 32.32 -54.82
CA ARG A 478 3.39 31.43 -53.70
C ARG A 478 2.39 32.14 -52.79
N GLY A 479 1.11 31.76 -52.89
CA GLY A 479 0.23 31.60 -51.73
C GLY A 479 -0.22 32.81 -50.91
N ALA A 480 -0.23 34.03 -51.45
CA ALA A 480 -1.01 35.11 -50.82
C ALA A 480 -2.44 35.06 -51.36
N LEU A 481 -3.37 34.47 -50.58
CA LEU A 481 -4.81 34.60 -50.85
C LEU A 481 -5.12 36.09 -51.05
N SER A 482 -5.89 36.41 -52.09
CA SER A 482 -6.28 37.79 -52.35
C SER A 482 -6.99 38.34 -51.11
N ARG A 483 -6.70 39.59 -50.71
CA ARG A 483 -7.38 40.25 -49.58
C ARG A 483 -8.91 40.23 -49.74
N SER A 484 -9.40 40.12 -50.98
CA SER A 484 -10.82 39.93 -51.31
C SER A 484 -11.34 38.54 -50.92
N GLU A 485 -10.57 37.49 -51.20
CA GLU A 485 -10.93 36.09 -50.86
C GLU A 485 -10.85 35.87 -49.35
N ALA A 486 -9.84 36.44 -48.67
CA ALA A 486 -9.75 36.41 -47.22
C ALA A 486 -10.95 37.12 -46.56
N LYS A 487 -11.36 38.29 -47.08
CA LYS A 487 -12.58 38.99 -46.63
C LYS A 487 -13.85 38.20 -46.94
N GLY A 488 -13.94 37.57 -48.11
CA GLY A 488 -15.05 36.71 -48.48
C GLY A 488 -15.19 35.50 -47.54
N ARG A 489 -14.07 34.86 -47.20
CA ARG A 489 -14.00 33.77 -46.21
C ARG A 489 -14.45 34.24 -44.83
N VAL A 490 -13.93 35.37 -44.36
CA VAL A 490 -14.36 35.95 -43.07
C VAL A 490 -15.85 36.27 -43.10
N LEU A 491 -16.40 36.81 -44.20
CA LEU A 491 -17.83 37.09 -44.31
C LEU A 491 -18.70 35.82 -44.35
N VAL A 492 -18.26 34.77 -45.03
CA VAL A 492 -18.95 33.47 -45.06
C VAL A 492 -18.89 32.78 -43.71
N GLU A 493 -17.74 32.82 -43.04
CA GLU A 493 -17.54 32.28 -41.68
C GLU A 493 -18.33 33.10 -40.65
N MET A 494 -18.29 34.43 -40.72
CA MET A 494 -19.14 35.29 -39.91
C MET A 494 -20.62 35.00 -40.17
N ARG A 495 -21.04 34.78 -41.41
CA ARG A 495 -22.43 34.41 -41.73
C ARG A 495 -22.79 33.00 -41.24
N ARG A 496 -21.86 32.04 -41.23
CA ARG A 496 -22.05 30.72 -40.59
C ARG A 496 -22.17 30.84 -39.07
N ARG A 497 -21.40 31.73 -38.43
CA ARG A 497 -21.44 32.02 -36.99
C ARG A 497 -22.65 32.85 -36.56
N SER A 498 -23.08 33.79 -37.40
CA SER A 498 -24.25 34.64 -37.23
C SER A 498 -25.54 33.96 -37.69
N GLY A 499 -25.45 32.84 -38.44
CA GLY A 499 -26.58 31.98 -38.73
C GLY A 499 -27.11 31.31 -37.46
N PRO A 500 -28.29 30.65 -37.52
CA PRO A 500 -28.91 29.99 -36.37
C PRO A 500 -28.06 28.79 -35.93
N SER A 501 -27.00 29.11 -35.21
CA SER A 501 -25.96 28.22 -34.74
C SER A 501 -26.51 27.43 -33.56
N GLY A 502 -27.17 26.32 -33.86
CA GLY A 502 -27.57 25.32 -32.86
C GLY A 502 -28.68 25.72 -31.89
N GLY A 503 -29.06 27.00 -31.80
CA GLY A 503 -30.07 27.52 -30.89
C GLY A 503 -31.52 27.14 -31.22
N LEU A 504 -32.44 27.83 -30.54
CA LEU A 504 -33.88 27.73 -30.74
C LEU A 504 -34.29 27.94 -32.21
N PRO A 505 -35.42 27.40 -32.67
CA PRO A 505 -35.96 27.72 -33.99
C PRO A 505 -36.01 29.23 -34.22
N PRO A 506 -35.82 29.74 -35.45
CA PRO A 506 -35.91 31.19 -35.73
C PRO A 506 -37.23 31.84 -35.28
N LYS A 507 -38.29 31.02 -35.15
CA LYS A 507 -39.61 31.43 -34.64
C LYS A 507 -39.64 31.73 -33.12
N LEU A 508 -38.62 31.30 -32.38
CA LEU A 508 -38.48 31.44 -30.92
C LEU A 508 -37.26 32.28 -30.53
N GLN A 509 -36.32 32.53 -31.45
CA GLN A 509 -35.21 33.47 -31.25
C GLN A 509 -35.75 34.88 -30.99
N ASP A 510 -35.15 35.59 -30.03
CA ASP A 510 -35.59 36.93 -29.58
C ASP A 510 -37.06 37.04 -29.10
N ARG A 511 -37.83 35.95 -29.08
CA ARG A 511 -39.24 35.95 -28.69
C ARG A 511 -39.37 35.92 -27.16
N VAL A 512 -40.21 36.81 -26.64
CA VAL A 512 -40.63 36.79 -25.23
C VAL A 512 -41.34 35.48 -24.93
N PHE A 513 -40.97 34.84 -23.83
CA PHE A 513 -41.61 33.62 -23.34
C PHE A 513 -43.06 33.92 -22.91
N ASP A 514 -44.01 33.19 -23.48
CA ASP A 514 -45.41 33.15 -23.04
C ASP A 514 -45.75 31.69 -22.63
N PRO A 515 -46.21 31.45 -21.39
CA PRO A 515 -46.66 30.14 -20.93
C PRO A 515 -47.69 29.46 -21.86
N LYS A 516 -48.51 30.24 -22.58
CA LYS A 516 -49.51 29.71 -23.52
C LYS A 516 -48.88 29.03 -24.73
N ASP A 517 -47.70 29.49 -25.16
CA ASP A 517 -46.99 28.96 -26.32
C ASP A 517 -46.27 27.64 -26.02
N VAL A 518 -46.06 27.32 -24.74
CA VAL A 518 -45.25 26.18 -24.29
C VAL A 518 -45.69 24.86 -24.89
N LYS A 519 -47.00 24.60 -25.04
CA LYS A 519 -47.49 23.35 -25.65
C LYS A 519 -47.02 23.19 -27.10
N SER A 520 -46.95 24.29 -27.85
CA SER A 520 -46.50 24.29 -29.25
C SER A 520 -44.96 24.31 -29.38
N ALA A 521 -44.28 24.96 -28.44
CA ALA A 521 -42.83 25.13 -28.45
C ALA A 521 -42.07 23.96 -27.79
N ALA A 522 -42.66 23.27 -26.81
CA ALA A 522 -42.00 22.26 -25.99
C ALA A 522 -41.36 21.11 -26.80
N PRO A 523 -42.00 20.52 -27.83
CA PRO A 523 -41.35 19.48 -28.64
C PRO A 523 -40.10 19.99 -29.37
N LEU A 524 -40.13 21.25 -29.84
CA LEU A 524 -38.99 21.87 -30.52
C LEU A 524 -37.86 22.16 -29.53
N VAL A 525 -38.19 22.65 -28.33
CA VAL A 525 -37.23 22.89 -27.25
C VAL A 525 -36.61 21.57 -26.78
N ALA A 526 -37.38 20.49 -26.67
CA ALA A 526 -36.89 19.16 -26.27
C ALA A 526 -35.87 18.61 -27.26
N LEU A 527 -36.20 18.63 -28.56
CA LEU A 527 -35.29 18.17 -29.61
C LEU A 527 -33.99 18.98 -29.61
N LYS A 528 -34.08 20.29 -29.38
CA LYS A 528 -32.92 21.19 -29.30
C LYS A 528 -32.08 20.95 -28.05
N LEU A 529 -32.72 20.74 -26.90
CA LEU A 529 -32.05 20.39 -25.66
C LEU A 529 -31.29 19.08 -25.80
N GLN A 530 -31.91 18.05 -26.39
CA GLN A 530 -31.24 16.77 -26.67
C GLN A 530 -30.05 16.94 -27.61
N ARG A 531 -30.20 17.72 -28.69
CA ARG A 531 -29.08 18.00 -29.60
C ARG A 531 -27.96 18.76 -28.88
N ALA A 532 -28.30 19.77 -28.08
CA ALA A 532 -27.35 20.55 -27.32
C ALA A 532 -26.60 19.69 -26.31
N PHE A 533 -27.33 18.84 -25.58
CA PHE A 533 -26.78 17.83 -24.69
C PHE A 533 -25.77 16.93 -25.40
N ASN A 534 -26.15 16.36 -26.55
CA ASN A 534 -25.28 15.45 -27.30
C ASN A 534 -24.01 16.14 -27.82
N VAL A 535 -24.13 17.38 -28.30
CA VAL A 535 -22.96 18.17 -28.71
C VAL A 535 -22.05 18.45 -27.53
N LEU A 536 -22.61 18.84 -26.39
CA LEU A 536 -21.86 19.10 -25.16
C LEU A 536 -21.18 17.83 -24.62
N ALA A 537 -21.90 16.71 -24.58
CA ALA A 537 -21.34 15.40 -24.22
C ALA A 537 -20.17 15.03 -25.14
N GLY A 538 -20.29 15.29 -26.45
CA GLY A 538 -19.21 15.10 -27.41
C GLY A 538 -17.99 16.00 -27.17
N ILE A 539 -18.20 17.29 -26.83
CA ILE A 539 -17.13 18.22 -26.47
C ILE A 539 -16.42 17.75 -25.19
N LEU A 540 -17.21 17.41 -24.16
CA LEU A 540 -16.68 16.93 -22.89
C LEU A 540 -15.95 15.59 -23.04
N ALA A 541 -16.39 14.70 -23.94
CA ALA A 541 -15.67 13.47 -24.25
C ALA A 541 -14.27 13.75 -24.84
N THR A 542 -14.19 14.64 -25.85
CA THR A 542 -12.90 15.04 -26.44
C THR A 542 -12.00 15.73 -25.42
N GLN A 543 -12.56 16.57 -24.55
CA GLN A 543 -11.80 17.23 -23.50
C GLN A 543 -11.38 16.27 -22.38
N ALA A 544 -12.22 15.33 -21.98
CA ALA A 544 -11.89 14.30 -21.00
C ALA A 544 -10.69 13.48 -21.48
N TYR A 545 -10.70 13.06 -22.75
CA TYR A 545 -9.55 12.42 -23.38
C TYR A 545 -8.30 13.31 -23.30
N ALA A 546 -8.38 14.55 -23.81
CA ALA A 546 -7.22 15.44 -23.92
C ALA A 546 -6.65 15.84 -22.55
N PHE A 547 -7.51 16.16 -21.59
CA PHE A 547 -7.09 16.50 -20.24
C PHE A 547 -6.55 15.29 -19.49
N ALA A 548 -7.16 14.11 -19.62
CA ALA A 548 -6.61 12.90 -19.01
C ALA A 548 -5.22 12.59 -19.58
N ASP A 549 -5.06 12.59 -20.90
CA ASP A 549 -3.76 12.31 -21.54
C ASP A 549 -2.67 13.30 -21.09
N ALA A 550 -2.99 14.60 -21.08
CA ALA A 550 -2.09 15.63 -20.55
C ALA A 550 -1.80 15.45 -19.04
N SER A 551 -2.79 14.97 -18.28
CA SER A 551 -2.68 14.69 -16.84
C SER A 551 -1.69 13.57 -16.54
N LEU A 552 -1.65 12.49 -17.32
CA LEU A 552 -0.64 11.44 -17.16
C LEU A 552 0.77 11.98 -17.41
N ALA A 553 0.94 12.77 -18.47
CA ALA A 553 2.22 13.39 -18.78
C ALA A 553 2.66 14.40 -17.70
N THR A 554 1.70 15.06 -17.05
CA THR A 554 1.93 15.99 -15.93
C THR A 554 2.29 15.24 -14.65
N LEU A 555 1.62 14.11 -14.40
CA LEU A 555 1.89 13.22 -13.27
C LEU A 555 3.36 12.80 -13.29
N CYS A 556 3.79 12.20 -14.39
CA CYS A 556 5.12 11.61 -14.51
C CYS A 556 6.26 12.62 -14.50
N ARG A 557 6.04 13.82 -15.07
CA ARG A 557 7.11 14.83 -15.23
C ARG A 557 7.27 15.76 -14.04
N ARG A 558 6.22 15.95 -13.24
CA ARG A 558 6.19 17.00 -12.22
C ARG A 558 5.56 16.57 -10.91
N GLN A 559 4.32 16.10 -10.93
CA GLN A 559 3.57 15.89 -9.68
C GLN A 559 4.17 14.78 -8.81
N VAL A 560 4.64 13.68 -9.42
CA VAL A 560 5.34 12.64 -8.64
C VAL A 560 6.63 13.19 -8.04
N ASP A 561 7.47 13.88 -8.82
CA ASP A 561 8.73 14.43 -8.30
C ASP A 561 8.48 15.45 -7.16
N GLU A 562 7.49 16.34 -7.31
CA GLU A 562 7.09 17.29 -6.27
C GLU A 562 6.60 16.57 -4.99
N ALA A 563 5.71 15.58 -5.12
CA ALA A 563 5.19 14.83 -3.99
C ALA A 563 6.25 13.98 -3.29
N MET A 564 7.15 13.34 -4.05
CA MET A 564 8.25 12.56 -3.48
C MET A 564 9.24 13.46 -2.72
N ASN A 565 9.49 14.68 -3.19
CA ASN A 565 10.29 15.65 -2.47
C ASN A 565 9.60 16.14 -1.19
N GLY A 566 8.27 16.27 -1.24
CA GLY A 566 7.41 16.67 -0.15
C GLY A 566 7.12 15.59 0.90
N ILE A 567 7.69 14.38 0.76
CA ILE A 567 7.51 13.31 1.76
C ILE A 567 7.95 13.81 3.14
N ASP A 568 7.01 13.75 4.07
CA ASP A 568 7.18 14.09 5.48
C ASP A 568 6.25 13.20 6.33
N PHE A 569 6.54 13.09 7.62
CA PHE A 569 5.67 12.41 8.56
C PHE A 569 4.49 13.29 8.94
N ASN A 570 3.30 12.70 8.94
CA ASN A 570 2.14 13.34 9.57
C ASN A 570 2.31 13.39 11.10
N ALA A 571 1.50 14.22 11.78
CA ALA A 571 1.64 14.45 13.21
C ALA A 571 1.51 13.17 14.05
N GLU A 572 0.65 12.24 13.63
CA GLU A 572 0.44 10.96 14.30
C GLU A 572 1.64 10.02 14.11
N GLN A 573 2.19 9.93 12.89
CA GLN A 573 3.38 9.16 12.58
C GLN A 573 4.60 9.68 13.33
N ARG A 574 4.77 11.00 13.44
CA ARG A 574 5.83 11.61 14.26
C ARG A 574 5.71 11.16 15.70
N ARG A 575 4.51 11.27 16.28
CA ARG A 575 4.25 10.84 17.65
C ARG A 575 4.56 9.36 17.86
N VAL A 576 4.08 8.49 16.97
CA VAL A 576 4.34 7.04 17.06
C VAL A 576 5.84 6.72 16.94
N LEU A 577 6.57 7.43 16.07
CA LEU A 577 8.00 7.26 15.93
C LEU A 577 8.78 7.78 17.15
N GLU A 578 8.35 8.89 17.74
CA GLU A 578 8.91 9.43 18.98
C GLU A 578 8.68 8.47 20.15
N ASP A 579 7.44 8.02 20.35
CA ASP A 579 7.07 7.06 21.40
C ASP A 579 7.90 5.76 21.28
N ARG A 580 8.00 5.24 20.04
CA ARG A 580 8.82 4.06 19.75
C ARG A 580 10.31 4.34 19.97
N HIS A 581 10.79 5.53 19.63
CA HIS A 581 12.18 5.90 19.87
C HIS A 581 12.49 5.91 21.37
N THR A 582 11.59 6.46 22.19
CA THR A 582 11.72 6.43 23.65
C THR A 582 11.72 5.00 24.19
N GLU A 583 10.77 4.16 23.79
CA GLU A 583 10.71 2.75 24.21
C GLU A 583 12.02 2.01 23.87
N LEU A 584 12.53 2.24 22.67
CA LEU A 584 13.75 1.60 22.19
C LEU A 584 15.01 2.10 22.90
N GLN A 585 15.07 3.39 23.24
CA GLN A 585 16.15 3.95 24.07
C GLN A 585 16.15 3.33 25.47
N GLU A 586 14.98 3.11 26.07
CA GLU A 586 14.86 2.43 27.35
C GLU A 586 15.37 0.99 27.27
N VAL A 587 14.99 0.26 26.21
CA VAL A 587 15.49 -1.11 25.97
C VAL A 587 17.01 -1.11 25.77
N ALA A 588 17.54 -0.17 25.00
CA ALA A 588 18.99 -0.03 24.79
C ALA A 588 19.72 0.17 26.12
N SER A 589 19.26 1.10 26.94
CA SER A 589 19.81 1.38 28.26
C SER A 589 19.75 0.16 29.19
N GLN A 590 18.65 -0.60 29.15
CA GLN A 590 18.54 -1.86 29.91
C GLN A 590 19.54 -2.92 29.43
N VAL A 591 19.75 -3.05 28.12
CA VAL A 591 20.71 -4.00 27.54
C VAL A 591 22.15 -3.58 27.90
N GLU A 592 22.49 -2.31 27.79
CA GLU A 592 23.79 -1.77 28.20
C GLU A 592 24.03 -1.98 29.69
N GLY A 593 23.04 -1.74 30.54
CA GLY A 593 23.11 -2.00 31.97
C GLY A 593 23.36 -3.48 32.30
N ARG A 594 22.68 -4.39 31.58
CA ARG A 594 22.90 -5.84 31.69
C ARG A 594 24.30 -6.24 31.22
N LEU A 595 24.75 -5.69 30.09
CA LEU A 595 26.09 -5.93 29.57
C LEU A 595 27.17 -5.48 30.56
N ALA A 596 27.04 -4.28 31.12
CA ALA A 596 27.96 -3.75 32.11
C ALA A 596 27.99 -4.63 33.38
N ALA A 597 26.85 -5.17 33.80
CA ALA A 597 26.80 -6.13 34.92
C ALA A 597 27.56 -7.42 34.60
N VAL A 598 27.35 -8.01 33.42
CA VAL A 598 28.08 -9.22 32.97
C VAL A 598 29.59 -8.95 32.92
N GLN A 599 30.00 -7.80 32.38
CA GLN A 599 31.41 -7.40 32.33
C GLN A 599 32.01 -7.26 33.73
N ARG A 600 31.30 -6.65 34.68
CA ARG A 600 31.74 -6.57 36.08
C ARG A 600 31.90 -7.94 36.73
N CYS A 601 30.94 -8.84 36.53
CA CYS A 601 31.04 -10.22 37.03
C CYS A 601 32.25 -10.95 36.44
N LEU A 602 32.49 -10.83 35.13
CA LEU A 602 33.66 -11.43 34.49
C LEU A 602 34.98 -10.88 35.04
N THR A 603 35.05 -9.57 35.32
CA THR A 603 36.24 -8.97 35.93
C THR A 603 36.45 -9.46 37.36
N ALA A 604 35.39 -9.54 38.18
CA ALA A 604 35.46 -10.05 39.54
C ALA A 604 35.90 -11.52 39.58
N LEU A 605 35.36 -12.38 38.70
CA LEU A 605 35.77 -13.78 38.57
C LEU A 605 37.24 -13.92 38.15
N ARG A 606 37.74 -13.03 37.29
CA ARG A 606 39.17 -13.03 36.92
C ARG A 606 40.08 -12.59 38.07
N ALA A 607 39.61 -11.71 38.94
CA ALA A 607 40.37 -11.23 40.10
C ALA A 607 40.33 -12.21 41.29
N ALA A 608 39.34 -13.10 41.34
CA ALA A 608 39.23 -14.14 42.36
C ALA A 608 40.06 -15.41 42.03
N ARG A 609 40.57 -15.53 40.81
CA ARG A 609 41.63 -16.46 40.43
C ARG A 609 42.99 -15.82 40.71
#